data_AF-A0A4U0WRB4-F1
#
_entry.id   AF-A0A4U0WRB4-F1
#
_cell.length_a   1.000
_cell.length_b   1.000
_cell.length_c   1.000
_cell.angle_alpha   90.00
_cell.angle_beta   90.00
_cell.angle_gamma   90.00
#
_symmetry.space_group_name_H-M   'P 1'
#
loop_
_entity.id
_entity.type
_entity.pdbx_description
1 polymer ?
#
loop_
_entity_poly.entity_id
_entity_poly.type
_entity_poly.pdbx_seq_one_letter_code
_entity_poly.pdbx_strand_id
1 'polypeptide(L)'
;MADAEEPRGDSKKRKAVLDGDGNTTKKAKTKKQWQTPRNNKGGYNGQQAQTIEPGDAGIWATCQRGQEAKCVGELRDLFEEYAEIIYGDVLHDAEADGGGEEGSADIEAEIKKELEGMRKPTSQPLFTHVRLDIECVMFFKTRAPIEPVAFVHRICEDAAQTPDRKRTRLVQRLSPMSLMGKATETGLAEVARQVLAPHFHGPDSAEKKFAIRPTLRNHGMLRRDAVIQQVATTVGSGHKVDLTNYDLLIINICGISVVGSDFDKLKRYNLAEIYHPSPKGAVESKQS
;
A
#
# COMPACT_ATOMS: atom_id res chain seq x y z
N MET A 1 26.04 14.37 66.32
CA MET A 1 25.72 14.53 67.75
C MET A 1 25.76 16.02 68.02
N ALA A 2 24.62 16.59 68.45
CA ALA A 2 24.40 17.95 68.97
C ALA A 2 24.68 19.13 68.00
N ASP A 3 23.84 20.15 67.84
CA ASP A 3 22.57 20.50 68.49
C ASP A 3 21.85 21.60 67.67
N ALA A 4 20.54 21.68 67.82
CA ALA A 4 19.69 22.84 67.48
C ALA A 4 19.96 23.96 68.53
N GLU A 5 19.52 25.22 68.47
CA GLU A 5 18.22 25.80 68.14
C GLU A 5 18.36 27.36 68.19
N GLU A 6 17.40 28.04 67.53
CA GLU A 6 16.92 29.44 67.48
C GLU A 6 17.21 30.46 68.65
N PRO A 7 16.98 31.81 68.51
CA PRO A 7 15.64 32.38 68.23
C PRO A 7 15.46 33.74 67.49
N ARG A 8 14.32 33.79 66.78
CA ARG A 8 13.25 34.81 66.64
C ARG A 8 13.46 36.28 67.02
N GLY A 9 12.91 37.18 66.18
CA GLY A 9 12.57 38.57 66.53
C GLY A 9 11.82 39.32 65.41
N ASP A 10 10.69 39.94 65.74
CA ASP A 10 9.52 40.20 64.90
C ASP A 10 9.30 41.70 64.53
N SER A 11 8.72 41.93 63.35
CA SER A 11 7.79 43.03 62.95
C SER A 11 8.16 44.54 62.95
N LYS A 12 7.87 45.19 61.80
CA LYS A 12 6.95 46.34 61.56
C LYS A 12 7.48 47.46 60.62
N LYS A 13 6.81 47.54 59.47
CA LYS A 13 6.22 48.72 58.78
C LYS A 13 7.02 50.04 58.77
N ARG A 14 7.25 50.56 57.56
CA ARG A 14 6.78 51.90 57.17
C ARG A 14 6.51 52.00 55.67
N LYS A 15 5.31 52.48 55.36
CA LYS A 15 4.78 52.87 54.05
C LYS A 15 5.51 54.11 53.54
N ALA A 16 5.67 54.20 52.23
CA ALA A 16 5.48 55.43 51.48
C ALA A 16 4.67 55.08 50.23
N VAL A 17 3.54 55.76 50.07
CA VAL A 17 2.65 55.70 48.91
C VAL A 17 2.50 57.15 48.42
N LEU A 18 2.22 57.28 47.12
CA LEU A 18 1.68 58.44 46.39
C LEU A 18 2.75 59.41 45.89
N ASP A 19 2.75 59.89 44.65
CA ASP A 19 1.85 59.77 43.50
C ASP A 19 2.59 60.32 42.26
N GLY A 20 2.22 59.91 41.04
CA GLY A 20 2.76 60.55 39.83
C GLY A 20 2.62 59.73 38.55
N ASP A 21 1.42 59.75 38.00
CA ASP A 21 0.96 59.17 36.73
C ASP A 21 1.77 59.61 35.49
N GLY A 22 1.81 58.79 34.43
CA GLY A 22 2.43 59.21 33.15
C GLY A 22 3.07 58.14 32.25
N ASN A 23 2.36 57.04 31.99
CA ASN A 23 2.39 56.21 30.77
C ASN A 23 3.62 56.31 29.80
N THR A 24 4.58 55.39 29.91
CA THR A 24 5.40 54.97 28.75
C THR A 24 5.52 53.44 28.70
N THR A 25 4.73 52.83 27.81
CA THR A 25 4.70 51.40 27.53
C THR A 25 6.01 50.94 26.86
N LYS A 26 6.97 50.47 27.66
CA LYS A 26 8.13 49.73 27.13
C LYS A 26 7.70 48.33 26.69
N LYS A 27 7.33 48.18 25.41
CA LYS A 27 7.10 46.89 24.77
C LYS A 27 8.39 46.06 24.78
N ALA A 28 8.39 44.97 25.55
CA ALA A 28 9.42 43.94 25.46
C ALA A 28 9.40 43.35 24.03
N LYS A 29 10.55 43.40 23.34
CA LYS A 29 10.71 42.81 22.01
C LYS A 29 10.80 41.29 22.13
N THR A 30 9.65 40.62 22.10
CA THR A 30 9.59 39.17 21.91
C THR A 30 10.10 38.85 20.51
N LYS A 31 11.16 38.03 20.43
CA LYS A 31 11.68 37.50 19.16
C LYS A 31 10.53 36.80 18.43
N LYS A 32 10.06 37.38 17.33
CA LYS A 32 9.11 36.72 16.42
C LYS A 32 9.84 35.54 15.79
N GLN A 33 9.71 34.37 16.39
CA GLN A 33 9.94 33.12 15.68
C GLN A 33 8.95 33.08 14.52
N TRP A 34 9.46 32.96 13.31
CA TRP A 34 8.66 32.66 12.13
C TRP A 34 7.98 31.31 12.38
N GLN A 35 6.74 31.33 12.81
CA GLN A 35 5.88 30.16 12.79
C GLN A 35 5.46 29.97 11.34
N THR A 36 6.09 29.02 10.65
CA THR A 36 5.46 28.38 9.50
C THR A 36 4.08 27.91 9.94
N PRO A 37 3.00 28.19 9.18
CA PRO A 37 1.69 27.65 9.50
C PRO A 37 1.84 26.14 9.61
N ARG A 38 1.68 25.62 10.83
CA ARG A 38 1.44 24.19 10.99
C ARG A 38 0.10 23.96 10.31
N ASN A 39 0.15 23.55 9.04
CA ASN A 39 -0.93 22.81 8.40
C ASN A 39 -1.06 21.45 9.12
N ASN A 40 -1.44 21.50 10.41
CA ASN A 40 -1.91 20.34 11.12
C ASN A 40 -3.37 20.14 10.72
N LYS A 41 -3.53 19.66 9.49
CA LYS A 41 -4.63 18.87 8.94
C LYS A 41 -4.34 18.61 7.45
N GLY A 42 -3.18 17.99 7.18
CA GLY A 42 -3.04 17.07 6.04
C GLY A 42 -3.72 15.72 6.32
N GLY A 43 -4.76 15.71 7.17
CA GLY A 43 -5.69 14.61 7.20
C GLY A 43 -6.49 14.71 5.92
N TYR A 44 -6.37 13.70 5.06
CA TYR A 44 -7.25 13.44 3.95
C TYR A 44 -8.70 13.45 4.45
N ASN A 45 -9.30 14.64 4.53
CA ASN A 45 -10.66 14.85 4.97
C ASN A 45 -11.48 15.01 3.68
N GLY A 46 -12.07 13.91 3.20
CA GLY A 46 -13.05 13.96 2.12
C GLY A 46 -13.11 12.75 1.20
N GLN A 47 -12.11 11.87 1.18
CA GLN A 47 -12.26 10.60 0.47
C GLN A 47 -12.98 9.63 1.41
N GLN A 48 -14.21 9.27 1.04
CA GLN A 48 -14.95 8.13 1.60
C GLN A 48 -13.96 7.02 1.97
N ALA A 49 -14.12 6.39 3.13
CA ALA A 49 -13.36 5.19 3.47
C ALA A 49 -13.57 4.18 2.34
N GLN A 50 -12.62 4.11 1.40
CA GLN A 50 -12.71 3.24 0.23
C GLN A 50 -12.63 1.82 0.76
N THR A 51 -13.75 1.12 0.81
CA THR A 51 -13.80 -0.28 1.20
C THR A 51 -13.35 -1.15 0.03
N ILE A 52 -12.82 -2.34 0.33
CA ILE A 52 -12.57 -3.34 -0.71
C ILE A 52 -13.93 -3.91 -1.14
N GLU A 53 -14.23 -3.82 -2.42
CA GLU A 53 -15.47 -4.28 -3.02
C GLU A 53 -15.23 -5.51 -3.91
N PRO A 54 -16.21 -6.41 -4.05
CA PRO A 54 -16.14 -7.47 -5.04
C PRO A 54 -15.99 -6.87 -6.44
N GLY A 55 -15.02 -7.37 -7.21
CA GLY A 55 -14.68 -6.83 -8.53
C GLY A 55 -13.47 -5.90 -8.54
N ASP A 56 -13.00 -5.42 -7.38
CA ASP A 56 -11.74 -4.69 -7.32
C ASP A 56 -10.57 -5.58 -7.75
N ALA A 57 -9.56 -4.99 -8.37
CA ALA A 57 -8.23 -5.56 -8.53
C ALA A 57 -7.25 -4.75 -7.66
N GLY A 58 -6.15 -5.38 -7.23
CA GLY A 58 -5.18 -4.63 -6.44
C GLY A 58 -4.04 -5.42 -5.84
N ILE A 59 -3.34 -4.80 -4.91
CA ILE A 59 -2.13 -5.33 -4.30
C ILE A 59 -2.27 -5.25 -2.79
N TRP A 60 -2.22 -6.41 -2.14
CA TRP A 60 -2.00 -6.48 -0.71
C TRP A 60 -0.55 -6.18 -0.41
N ALA A 61 -0.29 -5.33 0.58
CA ALA A 61 1.04 -5.10 1.09
C ALA A 61 1.10 -5.35 2.60
N THR A 62 2.23 -5.88 3.06
CA THR A 62 2.54 -5.94 4.49
C THR A 62 3.74 -5.08 4.83
N CYS A 63 3.78 -4.51 6.02
CA CYS A 63 4.86 -3.61 6.45
C CYS A 63 5.34 -3.89 7.88
N GLN A 64 6.41 -3.20 8.29
CA GLN A 64 6.82 -3.17 9.69
C GLN A 64 5.73 -2.54 10.58
N ARG A 65 5.47 -3.15 11.74
CA ARG A 65 4.46 -2.71 12.70
C ARG A 65 4.64 -1.25 13.14
N GLY A 66 3.55 -0.47 13.10
CA GLY A 66 3.54 0.93 13.51
C GLY A 66 4.18 1.89 12.49
N GLN A 67 4.50 1.41 11.28
CA GLN A 67 5.04 2.21 10.19
C GLN A 67 4.11 2.25 8.97
N GLU A 68 2.84 1.90 9.15
CA GLU A 68 1.84 1.76 8.08
C GLU A 68 1.73 3.05 7.25
N ALA A 69 1.57 4.20 7.90
CA ALA A 69 1.43 5.48 7.21
C ALA A 69 2.66 5.85 6.36
N LYS A 70 3.87 5.53 6.84
CA LYS A 70 5.11 5.77 6.08
C LYS A 70 5.28 4.76 4.95
N CYS A 71 4.91 3.50 5.21
CA CYS A 71 4.90 2.46 4.20
C CYS A 71 3.95 2.78 3.05
N VAL A 72 2.81 3.39 3.32
CA VAL A 72 1.89 3.86 2.28
C VAL A 72 2.57 4.91 1.39
N GLY A 73 3.37 5.82 1.96
CA GLY A 73 4.20 6.75 1.19
C GLY A 73 5.22 6.02 0.31
N GLU A 74 6.04 5.15 0.90
CA GLU A 74 7.05 4.36 0.15
C GLU A 74 6.42 3.54 -0.99
N LEU A 75 5.23 2.97 -0.77
CA LEU A 75 4.53 2.20 -1.79
C LEU A 75 3.95 3.07 -2.90
N ARG A 76 3.46 4.28 -2.59
CA ARG A 76 2.99 5.21 -3.62
C ARG A 76 4.13 5.60 -4.55
N ASP A 77 5.25 6.02 -3.99
CA ASP A 77 6.42 6.43 -4.75
C ASP A 77 6.95 5.25 -5.62
N LEU A 78 7.04 4.05 -5.02
CA LEU A 78 7.45 2.85 -5.74
C LEU A 78 6.48 2.51 -6.88
N PHE A 79 5.17 2.52 -6.61
CA PHE A 79 4.17 2.12 -7.58
C PHE A 79 4.07 3.12 -8.74
N GLU A 80 4.24 4.41 -8.47
CA GLU A 80 4.28 5.44 -9.50
C GLU A 80 5.53 5.30 -10.39
N GLU A 81 6.71 5.08 -9.80
CA GLU A 81 7.96 4.82 -10.55
C GLU A 81 7.79 3.59 -11.48
N TYR A 82 7.26 2.48 -10.97
CA TYR A 82 7.08 1.28 -11.79
C TYR A 82 5.92 1.39 -12.78
N ALA A 83 4.88 2.16 -12.47
CA ALA A 83 3.80 2.40 -13.41
C ALA A 83 4.31 3.18 -14.63
N GLU A 84 5.16 4.17 -14.41
CA GLU A 84 5.84 4.90 -15.47
C GLU A 84 6.77 4.00 -16.28
N ILE A 85 7.57 3.15 -15.63
CA ILE A 85 8.49 2.23 -16.32
C ILE A 85 7.76 1.20 -17.20
N ILE A 86 6.63 0.66 -16.73
CA ILE A 86 5.94 -0.46 -17.40
C ILE A 86 4.86 0.04 -18.36
N TYR A 87 4.18 1.13 -18.01
CA TYR A 87 3.00 1.62 -18.71
C TYR A 87 3.12 3.06 -19.19
N GLY A 88 4.28 3.73 -19.04
CA GLY A 88 4.47 5.14 -19.43
C GLY A 88 4.01 5.44 -20.85
N ASP A 89 4.35 4.58 -21.82
CA ASP A 89 3.90 4.73 -23.21
C ASP A 89 2.36 4.76 -23.32
N VAL A 90 1.68 3.83 -22.65
CA VAL A 90 0.20 3.73 -22.66
C VAL A 90 -0.44 4.90 -21.90
N LEU A 91 0.19 5.36 -20.83
CA LEU A 91 -0.30 6.47 -20.02
C LEU A 91 -0.17 7.80 -20.79
N HIS A 92 0.94 8.01 -21.49
CA HIS A 92 1.16 9.20 -22.31
C HIS A 92 0.29 9.23 -23.57
N ASP A 93 0.09 8.09 -24.24
CA ASP A 93 -0.80 8.00 -25.41
C ASP A 93 -2.26 8.31 -25.03
N ALA A 94 -2.72 7.90 -23.84
CA ALA A 94 -4.05 8.21 -23.34
C ALA A 94 -4.25 9.70 -23.01
N GLU A 95 -3.18 10.43 -22.70
CA GLU A 95 -3.23 11.88 -22.45
C GLU A 95 -3.18 12.69 -23.76
N ALA A 96 -2.52 12.17 -24.81
CA ALA A 96 -2.44 12.81 -26.12
C ALA A 96 -3.77 12.80 -26.89
N ASP A 97 -4.59 11.74 -26.76
CA ASP A 97 -5.90 11.62 -27.44
C ASP A 97 -7.00 12.50 -26.79
N GLY A 98 -6.76 13.04 -25.59
CA GLY A 98 -7.66 13.94 -24.89
C GLY A 98 -7.51 15.44 -25.23
N GLY A 99 -6.56 15.77 -26.12
CA GLY A 99 -6.09 17.14 -26.37
C GLY A 99 -6.37 17.69 -27.78
N GLY A 100 -7.59 17.54 -28.30
CA GLY A 100 -7.97 18.10 -29.61
C GLY A 100 -8.63 19.49 -29.53
N GLU A 101 -7.88 20.55 -29.87
CA GLU A 101 -8.19 21.57 -30.91
C GLU A 101 -7.24 22.79 -30.77
N GLU A 102 -6.45 23.02 -31.83
CA GLU A 102 -5.68 24.26 -32.04
C GLU A 102 -6.62 25.43 -32.32
N GLY A 103 -6.49 26.49 -31.53
CA GLY A 103 -7.10 27.79 -31.79
C GLY A 103 -6.19 28.88 -31.23
N SER A 104 -5.54 29.61 -32.13
CA SER A 104 -4.64 30.72 -31.82
C SER A 104 -5.30 31.79 -30.93
N ALA A 105 -4.83 31.96 -29.69
CA ALA A 105 -4.64 33.26 -29.01
C ALA A 105 -4.26 33.09 -27.52
N ASP A 106 -3.33 33.94 -27.06
CA ASP A 106 -2.86 34.17 -25.69
C ASP A 106 -1.98 33.10 -25.02
N ILE A 107 -0.67 33.32 -25.12
CA ILE A 107 0.40 32.64 -24.34
C ILE A 107 0.08 32.64 -22.83
N GLU A 108 -0.56 33.70 -22.31
CA GLU A 108 -0.97 33.76 -20.90
C GLU A 108 -2.16 32.84 -20.57
N ALA A 109 -3.08 32.65 -21.51
CA ALA A 109 -4.17 31.68 -21.39
C ALA A 109 -3.66 30.25 -21.52
N GLU A 110 -2.64 30.03 -22.36
CA GLU A 110 -1.95 28.75 -22.51
C GLU A 110 -1.15 28.38 -21.25
N ILE A 111 -0.35 29.30 -20.70
CA ILE A 111 0.36 29.11 -19.41
C ILE A 111 -0.64 28.87 -18.27
N LYS A 112 -1.76 29.58 -18.26
CA LYS A 112 -2.80 29.38 -17.24
C LYS A 112 -3.51 28.04 -17.41
N LYS A 113 -3.75 27.58 -18.65
CA LYS A 113 -4.30 26.26 -18.96
C LYS A 113 -3.31 25.14 -18.60
N GLU A 114 -2.02 25.34 -18.81
CA GLU A 114 -0.95 24.44 -18.34
C GLU A 114 -0.89 24.40 -16.81
N LEU A 115 -0.93 25.55 -16.13
CA LEU A 115 -0.97 25.64 -14.67
C LEU A 115 -2.27 25.06 -14.07
N GLU A 116 -3.39 25.14 -14.79
CA GLU A 116 -4.67 24.58 -14.39
C GLU A 116 -4.74 23.07 -14.67
N GLY A 117 -4.14 22.59 -15.75
CA GLY A 117 -3.92 21.17 -16.05
C GLY A 117 -3.01 20.50 -15.02
N MET A 118 -1.97 21.20 -14.56
CA MET A 118 -1.13 20.73 -13.44
C MET A 118 -1.89 20.71 -12.09
N ARG A 119 -2.95 21.51 -11.93
CA ARG A 119 -3.68 21.68 -10.67
C ARG A 119 -4.82 20.69 -10.45
N LYS A 120 -5.33 20.05 -11.51
CA LYS A 120 -6.35 19.02 -11.40
C LYS A 120 -5.77 17.73 -11.98
N PRO A 121 -5.58 16.65 -11.20
CA PRO A 121 -5.41 15.35 -11.80
C PRO A 121 -6.71 15.05 -12.57
N THR A 122 -6.69 15.22 -13.89
CA THR A 122 -7.85 15.05 -14.77
C THR A 122 -8.28 13.57 -14.83
N SER A 123 -7.42 12.67 -14.33
CA SER A 123 -7.56 11.22 -14.30
C SER A 123 -7.66 10.70 -12.86
N GLN A 124 -8.53 9.71 -12.62
CA GLN A 124 -8.55 8.99 -11.34
C GLN A 124 -7.19 8.32 -11.09
N PRO A 125 -6.68 8.33 -9.84
CA PRO A 125 -5.37 7.78 -9.53
C PRO A 125 -5.27 6.29 -9.90
N LEU A 126 -4.12 5.89 -10.46
CA LEU A 126 -3.84 4.48 -10.81
C LEU A 126 -3.88 3.56 -9.59
N PHE A 127 -3.50 4.08 -8.43
CA PHE A 127 -3.46 3.36 -7.17
C PHE A 127 -4.26 4.10 -6.09
N THR A 128 -5.20 3.38 -5.47
CA THR A 128 -5.98 3.92 -4.35
C THR A 128 -5.75 3.08 -3.10
N HIS A 129 -5.10 3.67 -2.09
CA HIS A 129 -4.89 3.02 -0.81
C HIS A 129 -6.21 2.88 -0.02
N VAL A 130 -6.52 1.65 0.37
CA VAL A 130 -7.64 1.29 1.25
C VAL A 130 -7.10 1.08 2.65
N ARG A 131 -7.52 1.96 3.58
CA ARG A 131 -7.18 1.81 4.99
C ARG A 131 -7.99 0.67 5.59
N LEU A 132 -7.28 -0.28 6.19
CA LEU A 132 -7.85 -1.41 6.90
C LEU A 132 -7.61 -1.27 8.40
N ASP A 133 -8.53 -1.81 9.20
CA ASP A 133 -8.37 -1.90 10.65
C ASP A 133 -7.61 -3.19 11.03
N ILE A 134 -6.49 -3.42 10.33
CA ILE A 134 -5.61 -4.59 10.51
C ILE A 134 -4.18 -4.07 10.57
N GLU A 135 -3.48 -4.38 11.66
CA GLU A 135 -2.08 -3.98 11.82
C GLU A 135 -1.20 -4.54 10.71
N CYS A 136 -0.23 -3.75 10.25
CA CYS A 136 0.77 -4.14 9.26
C CYS A 136 0.22 -4.57 7.90
N VAL A 137 -1.08 -4.42 7.60
CA VAL A 137 -1.70 -4.87 6.35
C VAL A 137 -2.45 -3.71 5.70
N MET A 138 -2.22 -3.54 4.40
CA MET A 138 -2.90 -2.53 3.58
C MET A 138 -3.20 -3.08 2.20
N PHE A 139 -4.16 -2.46 1.53
CA PHE A 139 -4.54 -2.82 0.17
C PHE A 139 -4.48 -1.58 -0.73
N PHE A 140 -3.99 -1.75 -1.94
CA PHE A 140 -3.99 -0.73 -2.97
C PHE A 140 -4.86 -1.24 -4.11
N LYS A 141 -6.01 -0.60 -4.33
CA LYS A 141 -6.80 -0.82 -5.55
C LYS A 141 -6.01 -0.33 -6.74
N THR A 142 -6.03 -1.09 -7.82
CA THR A 142 -5.41 -0.75 -9.10
C THR A 142 -6.49 -0.47 -10.14
N ARG A 143 -6.21 0.46 -11.05
CA ARG A 143 -7.04 0.71 -12.24
C ARG A 143 -6.26 0.33 -13.50
N ALA A 144 -6.98 -0.01 -14.57
CA ALA A 144 -6.39 -0.12 -15.90
C ALA A 144 -5.54 1.13 -16.22
N PRO A 145 -4.35 0.98 -16.82
CA PRO A 145 -3.82 -0.24 -17.45
C PRO A 145 -3.07 -1.20 -16.51
N ILE A 146 -3.03 -0.94 -15.20
CA ILE A 146 -2.25 -1.75 -14.26
C ILE A 146 -2.83 -3.16 -14.13
N GLU A 147 -2.04 -4.16 -14.53
CA GLU A 147 -2.30 -5.57 -14.24
C GLU A 147 -1.49 -5.97 -12.97
N PRO A 148 -2.14 -6.25 -11.83
CA PRO A 148 -1.46 -6.44 -10.55
C PRO A 148 -0.40 -7.54 -10.54
N VAL A 149 -0.63 -8.66 -11.22
CA VAL A 149 0.25 -9.84 -11.16
C VAL A 149 1.58 -9.54 -11.85
N ALA A 150 1.55 -9.11 -13.11
CA ALA A 150 2.70 -8.71 -13.89
C ALA A 150 3.42 -7.52 -13.24
N PHE A 151 2.66 -6.55 -12.70
CA PHE A 151 3.22 -5.40 -12.01
C PHE A 151 4.06 -5.79 -10.78
N VAL A 152 3.49 -6.60 -9.88
CA VAL A 152 4.22 -7.06 -8.67
C VAL A 152 5.35 -8.00 -9.04
N HIS A 153 5.15 -8.87 -10.04
CA HIS A 153 6.19 -9.77 -10.54
C HIS A 153 7.40 -8.96 -11.01
N ARG A 154 7.20 -7.93 -11.84
CA ARG A 154 8.28 -7.07 -12.33
C ARG A 154 9.04 -6.36 -11.21
N ILE A 155 8.33 -5.80 -10.21
CA ILE A 155 8.96 -5.18 -9.04
C ILE A 155 9.87 -6.19 -8.31
N CYS A 156 9.38 -7.42 -8.10
CA CYS A 156 10.13 -8.43 -7.37
C CYS A 156 11.30 -9.00 -8.19
N GLU A 157 11.13 -9.12 -9.50
CA GLU A 157 12.18 -9.53 -10.43
C GLU A 157 13.32 -8.51 -10.47
N ASP A 158 13.02 -7.23 -10.64
CA ASP A 158 14.01 -6.15 -10.63
C ASP A 158 14.73 -6.07 -9.27
N ALA A 159 14.00 -6.23 -8.16
CA ALA A 159 14.58 -6.30 -6.82
C ALA A 159 15.56 -7.48 -6.65
N ALA A 160 15.26 -8.62 -7.28
CA ALA A 160 16.12 -9.80 -7.25
C ALA A 160 17.36 -9.65 -8.14
N GLN A 161 17.24 -8.92 -9.26
CA GLN A 161 18.34 -8.66 -10.20
C GLN A 161 19.26 -7.52 -9.75
N THR A 162 18.73 -6.53 -9.00
CA THR A 162 19.46 -5.34 -8.55
C THR A 162 19.39 -5.15 -7.03
N PRO A 163 19.99 -6.08 -6.24
CA PRO A 163 19.88 -6.07 -4.78
C PRO A 163 20.53 -4.84 -4.11
N ASP A 164 21.41 -4.13 -4.82
CA ASP A 164 22.05 -2.89 -4.39
C ASP A 164 21.10 -1.67 -4.44
N ARG A 165 20.04 -1.74 -5.25
CA ARG A 165 19.08 -0.64 -5.46
C ARG A 165 17.80 -0.83 -4.66
N LYS A 166 17.94 -0.90 -3.34
CA LYS A 166 16.79 -1.01 -2.43
C LYS A 166 15.94 0.27 -2.44
N ARG A 167 14.71 0.16 -2.96
CA ARG A 167 13.74 1.27 -3.04
C ARG A 167 12.85 1.43 -1.80
N THR A 168 12.59 0.35 -1.08
CA THR A 168 11.67 0.35 0.09
C THR A 168 12.35 -0.18 1.34
N ARG A 169 12.10 0.43 2.49
CA ARG A 169 12.62 -0.03 3.78
C ARG A 169 11.55 -0.69 4.64
N LEU A 170 10.31 -0.21 4.55
CA LEU A 170 9.23 -0.58 5.45
C LEU A 170 8.36 -1.70 4.90
N VAL A 171 8.31 -1.84 3.57
CA VAL A 171 7.56 -2.86 2.86
C VAL A 171 8.20 -4.23 3.09
N GLN A 172 7.38 -5.20 3.46
CA GLN A 172 7.78 -6.59 3.61
C GLN A 172 7.36 -7.39 2.39
N ARG A 173 6.06 -7.53 2.13
CA ARG A 173 5.53 -8.40 1.08
C ARG A 173 4.50 -7.68 0.23
N LEU A 174 4.52 -7.96 -1.06
CA LEU A 174 3.45 -7.63 -2.00
C LEU A 174 2.69 -8.91 -2.38
N SER A 175 1.37 -8.86 -2.49
CA SER A 175 0.56 -10.01 -2.93
C SER A 175 -0.53 -9.52 -3.89
N PRO A 176 -0.35 -9.75 -5.20
CA PRO A 176 -1.24 -9.22 -6.22
C PRO A 176 -2.55 -9.99 -6.25
N MET A 177 -3.67 -9.28 -6.42
CA MET A 177 -5.02 -9.80 -6.57
C MET A 177 -5.58 -9.34 -7.91
N SER A 178 -5.71 -10.26 -8.86
CA SER A 178 -6.34 -10.02 -10.16
C SER A 178 -7.81 -9.65 -9.98
N LEU A 179 -8.49 -10.29 -9.01
CA LEU A 179 -9.88 -9.98 -8.69
C LEU A 179 -10.22 -10.30 -7.24
N MET A 180 -10.88 -9.35 -6.58
CA MET A 180 -11.42 -9.46 -5.23
C MET A 180 -12.84 -10.02 -5.27
N GLY A 181 -13.17 -10.88 -4.30
CA GLY A 181 -14.48 -11.54 -4.21
C GLY A 181 -15.17 -11.30 -2.88
N LYS A 182 -16.46 -11.64 -2.83
CA LYS A 182 -17.16 -11.77 -1.54
C LYS A 182 -16.56 -12.96 -0.79
N ALA A 183 -16.35 -12.80 0.52
CA ALA A 183 -15.85 -13.86 1.41
C ALA A 183 -16.92 -14.93 1.71
N THR A 184 -17.48 -15.52 0.66
CA THR A 184 -18.53 -16.54 0.65
C THR A 184 -18.15 -17.61 -0.37
N GLU A 185 -18.70 -18.81 -0.25
CA GLU A 185 -18.37 -19.91 -1.18
C GLU A 185 -18.78 -19.58 -2.63
N THR A 186 -19.94 -18.94 -2.80
CA THR A 186 -20.43 -18.49 -4.12
C THR A 186 -19.54 -17.39 -4.70
N GLY A 187 -19.20 -16.37 -3.91
CA GLY A 187 -18.27 -15.31 -4.35
C GLY A 187 -16.89 -15.84 -4.71
N LEU A 188 -16.38 -16.83 -3.97
CA LEU A 188 -15.13 -17.50 -4.31
C LEU A 188 -15.24 -18.25 -5.65
N ALA A 189 -16.32 -18.99 -5.87
CA ALA A 189 -16.54 -19.74 -7.10
C ALA A 189 -16.64 -18.82 -8.32
N GLU A 190 -17.32 -17.68 -8.19
CA GLU A 190 -17.44 -16.67 -9.24
C GLU A 190 -16.09 -16.08 -9.63
N VAL A 191 -15.31 -15.63 -8.64
CA VAL A 191 -13.98 -15.08 -8.88
C VAL A 191 -13.02 -16.14 -9.43
N ALA A 192 -13.07 -17.36 -8.90
CA ALA A 192 -12.24 -18.46 -9.39
C ALA A 192 -12.52 -18.73 -10.86
N ARG A 193 -13.78 -18.77 -11.28
CA ARG A 193 -14.13 -19.03 -12.68
C ARG A 193 -13.59 -17.95 -13.61
N GLN A 194 -13.72 -16.68 -13.22
CA GLN A 194 -13.26 -15.55 -14.03
C GLN A 194 -11.74 -15.52 -14.15
N VAL A 195 -11.03 -15.63 -13.02
CA VAL A 195 -9.57 -15.50 -13.00
C VAL A 195 -8.90 -16.74 -13.60
N LEU A 196 -9.43 -17.95 -13.38
CA LEU A 196 -8.79 -19.20 -13.83
C LEU A 196 -9.05 -19.53 -15.30
N ALA A 197 -10.15 -19.06 -15.88
CA ALA A 197 -10.52 -19.33 -17.27
C ALA A 197 -9.38 -19.08 -18.29
N PRO A 198 -8.71 -17.92 -18.32
CA PRO A 198 -7.63 -17.68 -19.28
C PRO A 198 -6.39 -18.57 -19.07
N HIS A 199 -6.23 -19.17 -17.89
CA HIS A 199 -5.05 -19.98 -17.58
C HIS A 199 -5.26 -21.48 -17.78
N PHE A 200 -6.49 -21.98 -17.56
CA PHE A 200 -6.79 -23.41 -17.52
C PHE A 200 -7.85 -23.86 -18.54
N HIS A 201 -8.68 -22.96 -19.07
CA HIS A 201 -9.83 -23.32 -19.92
C HIS A 201 -9.73 -22.86 -21.38
N GLY A 202 -8.52 -22.48 -21.83
CA GLY A 202 -8.29 -22.13 -23.23
C GLY A 202 -8.44 -23.34 -24.18
N PRO A 203 -8.72 -23.11 -25.48
CA PRO A 203 -8.91 -24.19 -26.47
C PRO A 203 -7.71 -25.11 -26.62
N ASP A 204 -6.49 -24.60 -26.36
CA ASP A 204 -5.23 -25.35 -26.39
C ASP A 204 -4.61 -25.52 -24.99
N SER A 205 -5.45 -25.63 -23.95
CA SER A 205 -4.95 -25.77 -22.57
C SER A 205 -4.23 -27.11 -22.40
N ALA A 206 -2.91 -27.09 -22.58
CA ALA A 206 -2.04 -28.22 -22.29
C ALA A 206 -2.13 -28.60 -20.81
N GLU A 207 -1.78 -29.86 -20.49
CA GLU A 207 -1.63 -30.29 -19.09
C GLU A 207 -0.63 -29.36 -18.39
N LYS A 208 -1.03 -28.85 -17.23
CA LYS A 208 -0.23 -27.95 -16.39
C LYS A 208 -0.21 -28.50 -14.98
N LYS A 209 0.92 -28.34 -14.31
CA LYS A 209 1.05 -28.57 -12.88
C LYS A 209 0.64 -27.32 -12.14
N PHE A 210 -0.22 -27.46 -11.14
CA PHE A 210 -0.65 -26.33 -10.34
C PHE A 210 -0.63 -26.60 -8.84
N ALA A 211 -0.51 -25.52 -8.07
CA ALA A 211 -0.66 -25.52 -6.63
C ALA A 211 -1.70 -24.46 -6.21
N ILE A 212 -2.35 -24.69 -5.06
CA ILE A 212 -3.28 -23.72 -4.46
C ILE A 212 -2.75 -23.34 -3.08
N ARG A 213 -2.56 -22.04 -2.83
CA ARG A 213 -2.13 -21.52 -1.52
C ARG A 213 -3.13 -20.48 -1.00
N PRO A 214 -4.15 -20.90 -0.25
CA PRO A 214 -4.99 -19.98 0.49
C PRO A 214 -4.20 -19.33 1.63
N THR A 215 -4.36 -18.04 1.82
CA THR A 215 -3.90 -17.31 3.00
C THR A 215 -5.12 -16.76 3.70
N LEU A 216 -5.61 -17.50 4.68
CA LEU A 216 -6.77 -17.11 5.47
C LEU A 216 -6.27 -16.48 6.77
N ARG A 217 -6.28 -15.15 6.86
CA ARG A 217 -6.02 -14.43 8.12
C ARG A 217 -7.35 -13.90 8.64
N ASN A 218 -7.67 -14.21 9.89
CA ASN A 218 -8.86 -13.67 10.56
C ASN A 218 -10.20 -13.95 9.82
N HIS A 219 -10.30 -15.08 9.10
CA HIS A 219 -11.52 -15.49 8.41
C HIS A 219 -12.31 -16.51 9.23
N GLY A 220 -13.55 -16.16 9.59
CA GLY A 220 -14.48 -17.09 10.25
C GLY A 220 -15.40 -17.86 9.30
N MET A 221 -15.62 -17.37 8.08
CA MET A 221 -16.64 -17.92 7.16
C MET A 221 -16.15 -19.04 6.26
N LEU A 222 -14.94 -18.92 5.69
CA LEU A 222 -14.39 -19.89 4.75
C LEU A 222 -13.26 -20.70 5.39
N ARG A 223 -13.38 -22.04 5.33
CA ARG A 223 -12.33 -22.97 5.77
C ARG A 223 -11.30 -23.19 4.67
N ARG A 224 -10.05 -23.41 5.05
CA ARG A 224 -8.93 -23.65 4.11
C ARG A 224 -9.25 -24.76 3.11
N ASP A 225 -9.72 -25.90 3.60
CA ASP A 225 -9.97 -27.07 2.74
C ASP A 225 -11.12 -26.84 1.77
N ALA A 226 -12.16 -26.12 2.21
CA ALA A 226 -13.27 -25.71 1.34
C ALA A 226 -12.79 -24.79 0.22
N VAL A 227 -11.90 -23.83 0.51
CA VAL A 227 -11.28 -22.97 -0.51
C VAL A 227 -10.48 -23.80 -1.51
N ILE A 228 -9.64 -24.72 -1.02
CA ILE A 228 -8.81 -25.58 -1.88
C ILE A 228 -9.69 -26.44 -2.79
N GLN A 229 -10.71 -27.10 -2.23
CA GLN A 229 -11.61 -27.96 -2.98
C GLN A 229 -12.40 -27.18 -4.03
N GLN A 230 -12.92 -26.00 -3.68
CA GLN A 230 -13.67 -25.14 -4.61
C GLN A 230 -12.80 -24.67 -5.77
N VAL A 231 -11.58 -24.20 -5.47
CA VAL A 231 -10.64 -23.73 -6.50
C VAL A 231 -10.18 -24.89 -7.38
N ALA A 232 -9.83 -26.04 -6.80
CA ALA A 232 -9.43 -27.23 -7.58
C ALA A 232 -10.56 -27.73 -8.48
N THR A 233 -11.81 -27.73 -7.99
CA THR A 233 -12.98 -28.07 -8.81
C THR A 233 -13.14 -27.11 -9.98
N THR A 234 -12.85 -25.83 -9.76
CA THR A 234 -12.95 -24.79 -10.81
C THR A 234 -11.83 -24.89 -11.85
N VAL A 235 -10.62 -25.32 -11.46
CA VAL A 235 -9.54 -25.63 -12.43
C VAL A 235 -9.98 -26.71 -13.41
N GLY A 236 -10.72 -27.72 -12.93
CA GLY A 236 -11.24 -28.81 -13.75
C GLY A 236 -10.24 -29.96 -13.97
N SER A 237 -10.68 -30.95 -14.74
CA SER A 237 -9.88 -32.13 -15.10
C SER A 237 -8.87 -31.82 -16.22
N GLY A 238 -7.71 -32.49 -16.22
CA GLY A 238 -6.68 -32.33 -17.25
C GLY A 238 -5.43 -31.60 -16.78
N HIS A 239 -5.44 -31.13 -15.53
CA HIS A 239 -4.29 -30.53 -14.86
C HIS A 239 -3.91 -31.35 -13.63
N LYS A 240 -2.63 -31.31 -13.24
CA LYS A 240 -2.11 -32.10 -12.13
C LYS A 240 -1.76 -31.21 -10.95
N VAL A 241 -2.14 -31.63 -9.74
CA VAL A 241 -1.70 -30.93 -8.53
C VAL A 241 -0.26 -31.31 -8.20
N ASP A 242 0.62 -30.32 -8.09
CA ASP A 242 2.00 -30.48 -7.63
C ASP A 242 2.35 -29.32 -6.69
N LEU A 243 2.56 -29.60 -5.41
CA LEU A 243 2.79 -28.56 -4.39
C LEU A 243 4.23 -28.00 -4.41
N THR A 244 5.13 -28.62 -5.18
CA THR A 244 6.56 -28.33 -5.18
C THR A 244 7.05 -27.85 -6.55
N ASN A 245 6.69 -28.55 -7.63
CA ASN A 245 7.12 -28.25 -9.00
C ASN A 245 5.92 -27.86 -9.87
N TYR A 246 5.18 -26.82 -9.43
CA TYR A 246 4.06 -26.27 -10.18
C TYR A 246 4.54 -25.36 -11.33
N ASP A 247 3.76 -25.32 -12.40
CA ASP A 247 3.90 -24.33 -13.47
C ASP A 247 3.16 -23.04 -13.08
N LEU A 248 1.99 -23.20 -12.43
CA LEU A 248 1.13 -22.10 -11.99
C LEU A 248 0.76 -22.26 -10.52
N LEU A 249 0.81 -21.16 -9.77
CA LEU A 249 0.36 -21.12 -8.38
C LEU A 249 -0.86 -20.20 -8.26
N ILE A 250 -1.94 -20.74 -7.70
CA ILE A 250 -3.14 -19.99 -7.39
C ILE A 250 -3.03 -19.49 -5.95
N ILE A 251 -2.94 -18.17 -5.78
CA ILE A 251 -2.95 -17.52 -4.46
C ILE A 251 -4.35 -17.01 -4.15
N ASN A 252 -4.76 -17.13 -2.89
CA ASN A 252 -6.06 -16.64 -2.44
C ASN A 252 -5.96 -15.83 -1.14
N ILE A 253 -6.38 -14.56 -1.18
CA ILE A 253 -6.47 -13.63 -0.04
C ILE A 253 -7.70 -12.74 -0.22
N CYS A 254 -8.90 -13.24 0.10
CA CYS A 254 -10.19 -12.57 -0.21
C CYS A 254 -10.40 -12.26 -1.70
N GLY A 255 -9.61 -12.88 -2.55
CA GLY A 255 -9.49 -12.65 -3.98
C GLY A 255 -8.60 -13.75 -4.55
N ILE A 256 -8.48 -13.82 -5.87
CA ILE A 256 -7.67 -14.84 -6.55
C ILE A 256 -6.71 -14.18 -7.53
N SER A 257 -5.50 -14.73 -7.58
CA SER A 257 -4.54 -14.52 -8.66
C SER A 257 -3.84 -15.82 -9.01
N VAL A 258 -3.34 -15.88 -10.25
CA VAL A 258 -2.46 -16.93 -10.72
C VAL A 258 -1.08 -16.34 -10.95
N VAL A 259 -0.05 -16.91 -10.32
CA VAL A 259 1.35 -16.50 -10.46
C VAL A 259 2.18 -17.63 -11.07
N GLY A 260 3.34 -17.30 -11.62
CA GLY A 260 4.24 -18.26 -12.25
C GLY A 260 5.01 -19.15 -11.27
N SER A 261 5.78 -20.09 -11.84
CA SER A 261 6.60 -21.08 -11.12
C SER A 261 7.79 -20.49 -10.36
N ASP A 262 8.17 -19.25 -10.65
CA ASP A 262 9.26 -18.53 -10.01
C ASP A 262 8.86 -17.84 -8.70
N PHE A 263 7.58 -17.90 -8.30
CA PHE A 263 7.08 -17.27 -7.07
C PHE A 263 7.90 -17.63 -5.82
N ASP A 264 8.26 -18.90 -5.62
CA ASP A 264 9.10 -19.31 -4.48
C ASP A 264 10.57 -18.86 -4.64
N LYS A 265 11.07 -18.70 -5.86
CA LYS A 265 12.41 -18.13 -6.13
C LYS A 265 12.46 -16.65 -5.78
N LEU A 266 11.40 -15.92 -6.13
CA LEU A 266 11.15 -14.53 -5.77
C LEU A 266 10.63 -14.37 -4.32
N LYS A 267 11.01 -15.29 -3.43
CA LYS A 267 10.72 -15.26 -1.98
C LYS A 267 9.24 -15.02 -1.65
N ARG A 268 8.32 -15.50 -2.49
CA ARG A 268 6.88 -15.30 -2.33
C ARG A 268 6.50 -13.82 -2.31
N TYR A 269 7.18 -13.04 -3.16
CA TYR A 269 7.06 -11.59 -3.28
C TYR A 269 7.30 -10.83 -1.97
N ASN A 270 8.14 -11.39 -1.10
CA ASN A 270 8.61 -10.73 0.11
C ASN A 270 9.86 -9.90 -0.22
N LEU A 271 9.69 -8.63 -0.57
CA LEU A 271 10.78 -7.68 -0.84
C LEU A 271 11.83 -7.67 0.27
N ALA A 272 11.41 -7.72 1.54
CA ALA A 272 12.37 -7.74 2.64
C ALA A 272 13.29 -8.98 2.60
N GLU A 273 12.74 -10.15 2.28
CA GLU A 273 13.50 -11.40 2.10
C GLU A 273 14.26 -11.49 0.77
N ILE A 274 13.89 -10.70 -0.24
CA ILE A 274 14.66 -10.56 -1.48
C ILE A 274 15.94 -9.78 -1.20
N TYR A 275 15.84 -8.61 -0.56
CA TYR A 275 17.00 -7.76 -0.24
C TYR A 275 17.84 -8.29 0.92
N HIS A 276 17.20 -8.89 1.93
CA HIS A 276 17.86 -9.47 3.09
C HIS A 276 17.34 -10.89 3.33
N PRO A 277 17.85 -11.88 2.60
CA PRO A 277 17.44 -13.27 2.78
C PRO A 277 17.77 -13.73 4.20
N SER A 278 16.76 -14.19 4.93
CA SER A 278 16.99 -14.87 6.20
C SER A 278 17.79 -16.15 5.96
N PRO A 279 18.75 -16.53 6.84
CA PRO A 279 19.46 -17.80 6.73
C PRO A 279 18.46 -18.96 6.65
N LYS A 280 18.60 -19.85 5.67
CA LYS A 280 17.72 -21.03 5.57
C LYS A 280 18.03 -22.02 6.71
N GLY A 281 17.20 -22.02 7.76
CA GLY A 281 17.13 -23.04 8.82
C GLY A 281 16.16 -22.58 9.92
N ALA A 282 15.23 -23.36 10.48
CA ALA A 282 14.97 -24.79 10.46
C ALA A 282 13.47 -25.01 10.28
N VAL A 283 13.09 -26.16 9.71
CA VAL A 283 11.73 -26.68 9.80
C VAL A 283 11.40 -26.76 11.29
N GLU A 284 10.43 -25.96 11.76
CA GLU A 284 9.83 -26.15 13.08
C GLU A 284 9.13 -27.51 13.09
N SER A 285 9.89 -28.55 13.41
CA SER A 285 9.37 -29.71 14.12
C SER A 285 8.98 -29.24 15.51
N LYS A 286 7.79 -28.67 15.65
CA LYS A 286 7.08 -28.69 16.93
C LYS A 286 6.09 -29.85 16.91
N GLN A 287 6.63 -31.02 17.23
CA GLN A 287 5.90 -32.00 18.03
C GLN A 287 5.70 -31.41 19.43
N SER A 288 4.45 -31.34 19.88
CA SER A 288 3.96 -31.61 21.25
C SER A 288 2.46 -31.37 21.25
#